data_AF-A0A8F5BNM0-F1
#
_entry.id   AF-A0A8F5BNM0-F1
#
_cell.length_a   1.000
_cell.length_b   1.000
_cell.length_c   1.000
_cell.angle_alpha   90.00
_cell.angle_beta   90.00
_cell.angle_gamma   90.00
#
_symmetry.space_group_name_H-M   'P 1'
#
loop_
_entity.id
_entity.type
_entity.pdbx_description
1 polymer ?
#
loop_
_entity_poly.entity_id
_entity_poly.type
_entity_poly.pdbx_seq_one_letter_code
_entity_poly.pdbx_strand_id
1 'polypeptide(L)'
;MSNQSEKEGIRRLRLGFLVLIIVSLLSLVSLFRGLVTPSPSVSPNVTALNNTNPQQLLSQIASREIVQIEEALILTSIIGVVNIIGMIVLRGGFNVLSKVVSDNIGIGSTGSILYIISFPLGIIGEVILFYSFLSLNFSTIFIGLPFSFLELILLLIGSILLGIGVYRVGREYNNTLVKVGGILIAIIILAFIGAILSYIGLGQVKPISERQNVQIYPVGQGVIRRDGSAKIVIYSSTTATIFSAKIEGTKLFTFKVNPVNLQHGNNEITIQFDDISSLVENSTCIITLIVDVGGNSIPINVNAIYQGSQ
;
A
#
# COMPACT_ATOMS: atom_id res chain seq x y z
N MET A 1 -10.59 18.95 8.25
CA MET A 1 -9.11 18.93 8.11
C MET A 1 -8.51 17.54 7.87
N SER A 2 -9.20 16.41 8.14
CA SER A 2 -8.62 15.06 7.92
C SER A 2 -8.31 14.74 6.45
N ASN A 3 -9.21 15.08 5.53
CA ASN A 3 -9.15 14.62 4.13
C ASN A 3 -7.92 15.17 3.36
N GLN A 4 -7.54 16.43 3.58
CA GLN A 4 -6.33 16.99 2.95
C GLN A 4 -5.04 16.36 3.49
N SER A 5 -4.96 16.14 4.81
CA SER A 5 -3.81 15.47 5.43
C SER A 5 -3.71 14.02 4.99
N GLU A 6 -4.84 13.33 4.87
CA GLU A 6 -4.90 11.96 4.38
C GLU A 6 -4.35 11.86 2.94
N LYS A 7 -4.83 12.72 2.03
CA LYS A 7 -4.36 12.79 0.64
C LYS A 7 -2.87 13.09 0.56
N GLU A 8 -2.37 13.99 1.40
CA GLU A 8 -0.95 14.30 1.49
C GLU A 8 -0.13 13.09 1.98
N GLY A 9 -0.63 12.34 2.97
CA GLY A 9 0.00 11.10 3.44
C GLY A 9 0.13 10.06 2.34
N ILE A 10 -0.94 9.80 1.58
CA ILE A 10 -0.95 8.89 0.42
C ILE A 10 0.04 9.39 -0.64
N ARG A 11 0.03 10.69 -0.97
CA ARG A 11 0.93 11.29 -1.95
C ARG A 11 2.40 11.10 -1.58
N ARG A 12 2.75 11.34 -0.31
CA ARG A 12 4.11 11.12 0.20
C ARG A 12 4.51 9.66 0.10
N LEU A 13 3.66 8.73 0.53
CA LEU A 13 3.97 7.30 0.37
C LEU A 13 4.25 6.94 -1.09
N ARG A 14 3.38 7.39 -2.00
CA ARG A 14 3.55 7.15 -3.44
C ARG A 14 4.86 7.75 -3.97
N LEU A 15 5.20 8.98 -3.59
CA LEU A 15 6.45 9.61 -3.98
C LEU A 15 7.66 8.84 -3.43
N GLY A 16 7.60 8.40 -2.18
CA GLY A 16 8.66 7.60 -1.56
C GLY A 16 8.89 6.27 -2.31
N PHE A 17 7.82 5.55 -2.66
CA PHE A 17 7.95 4.33 -3.47
C PHE A 17 8.49 4.59 -4.87
N LEU A 18 8.11 5.70 -5.51
CA LEU A 18 8.70 6.09 -6.80
C LEU A 18 10.21 6.26 -6.69
N VAL A 19 10.69 6.93 -5.64
CA VAL A 19 12.12 7.09 -5.38
C VAL A 19 12.79 5.73 -5.16
N LEU A 20 12.18 4.82 -4.39
CA LEU A 20 12.73 3.47 -4.19
C LEU A 20 12.83 2.65 -5.48
N ILE A 21 11.87 2.79 -6.39
CA ILE A 21 11.91 2.16 -7.71
C ILE A 21 13.10 2.70 -8.51
N ILE A 22 13.28 4.02 -8.53
CA ILE A 22 14.41 4.67 -9.21
C ILE A 22 15.74 4.20 -8.61
N VAL A 23 15.85 4.17 -7.28
CA VAL A 23 17.04 3.68 -6.57
C VAL A 23 17.36 2.24 -6.96
N SER A 24 16.37 1.36 -6.99
CA SER A 24 16.54 -0.03 -7.37
C SER A 24 17.01 -0.19 -8.83
N LEU A 25 16.49 0.64 -9.75
CA LEU A 25 16.96 0.68 -11.13
C LEU A 25 18.40 1.19 -11.24
N LEU A 26 18.77 2.22 -10.48
CA LEU A 26 20.14 2.74 -10.45
C LEU A 26 21.12 1.70 -9.87
N SER A 27 20.72 0.99 -8.82
CA SER A 27 21.49 -0.13 -8.25
C SER A 27 21.65 -1.29 -9.24
N LEU A 28 20.62 -1.55 -10.06
CA LEU A 28 20.73 -2.57 -11.11
C LEU A 28 21.73 -2.16 -12.19
N VAL A 29 21.74 -0.89 -12.59
CA VAL A 29 22.72 -0.34 -13.54
C VAL A 29 24.14 -0.42 -12.98
N SER A 30 24.36 -0.13 -11.69
CA SER A 30 25.69 -0.25 -11.10
C SER A 30 26.19 -1.70 -11.06
N LEU A 31 25.31 -2.67 -10.79
CA LEU A 31 25.64 -4.10 -10.80
C LEU A 31 26.01 -4.57 -12.21
N PHE A 32 25.21 -4.22 -13.23
CA PHE A 32 25.52 -4.60 -14.61
C PHE A 32 26.72 -3.87 -15.20
N ARG A 33 27.07 -2.67 -14.73
CA ARG A 33 28.27 -1.97 -15.17
C ARG A 33 29.51 -2.84 -14.95
N GLY A 34 29.62 -3.50 -13.80
CA GLY A 34 30.71 -4.44 -13.51
C GLY A 34 30.76 -5.67 -14.43
N LEU A 35 29.64 -6.03 -15.08
CA LEU A 35 29.60 -7.10 -16.09
C LEU A 35 29.94 -6.62 -17.50
N VAL A 36 29.54 -5.39 -17.86
CA VAL A 36 29.60 -4.88 -19.24
C VAL A 36 30.88 -4.11 -19.54
N THR A 37 31.51 -3.49 -18.54
CA THR A 37 32.85 -2.92 -18.76
C THR A 37 33.79 -4.08 -19.03
N PRO A 38 34.37 -4.19 -20.25
CA PRO A 38 35.24 -5.30 -20.58
C PRO A 38 36.34 -5.35 -19.52
N SER A 39 36.54 -6.54 -18.95
CA SER A 39 37.68 -6.82 -18.08
C SER A 39 38.89 -6.19 -18.75
N PRO A 40 39.68 -5.38 -18.04
CA PRO A 40 40.69 -4.53 -18.66
C PRO A 40 41.55 -5.41 -19.55
N SER A 41 41.39 -5.26 -20.87
CA SER A 41 42.22 -5.97 -21.82
C SER A 41 43.63 -5.53 -21.51
N VAL A 42 44.45 -6.45 -20.99
CA VAL A 42 45.88 -6.22 -20.80
C VAL A 42 46.37 -5.68 -22.14
N SER A 43 46.89 -4.45 -22.13
CA SER A 43 47.34 -3.81 -23.36
C SER A 43 48.25 -4.80 -24.10
N PRO A 44 48.01 -5.10 -25.39
CA PRO A 44 48.79 -6.11 -26.11
C PRO A 44 50.30 -5.79 -26.13
N ASN A 45 50.71 -4.57 -25.80
CA ASN A 45 52.12 -4.19 -25.60
C ASN A 45 52.83 -4.88 -24.41
N VAL A 46 52.12 -5.64 -23.57
CA VAL A 46 52.76 -6.49 -22.54
C VAL A 46 53.45 -7.72 -23.14
N THR A 47 53.29 -8.00 -24.45
CA THR A 47 54.11 -9.01 -25.14
C THR A 47 55.59 -8.62 -25.34
N ALA A 48 56.00 -7.40 -24.98
CA ALA A 48 57.42 -7.06 -24.78
C ALA A 48 57.89 -7.40 -23.35
N LEU A 49 57.48 -8.56 -22.82
CA LEU A 49 57.85 -9.11 -21.52
C LEU A 49 59.24 -9.75 -21.59
N ASN A 50 60.29 -8.94 -21.73
CA ASN A 50 61.65 -9.48 -21.64
C ASN A 50 62.54 -8.80 -20.59
N ASN A 51 62.01 -7.92 -19.71
CA ASN A 51 62.77 -7.39 -18.54
C ASN A 51 61.97 -6.53 -17.52
N THR A 52 60.64 -6.64 -17.40
CA THR A 52 59.90 -5.82 -16.41
C THR A 52 59.87 -6.46 -15.03
N ASN A 53 60.41 -5.72 -14.05
CA ASN A 53 60.38 -6.01 -12.62
C ASN A 53 58.93 -6.33 -12.16
N PRO A 54 58.65 -7.47 -11.51
CA PRO A 54 57.30 -7.87 -11.05
C PRO A 54 56.55 -6.77 -10.28
N GLN A 55 57.30 -5.90 -9.59
CA GLN A 55 56.77 -4.74 -8.88
C GLN A 55 56.10 -3.70 -9.79
N GLN A 56 56.58 -3.53 -11.03
CA GLN A 56 55.97 -2.60 -12.00
C GLN A 56 54.68 -3.16 -12.61
N LEU A 57 54.57 -4.49 -12.74
CA LEU A 57 53.33 -5.12 -13.19
C LEU A 57 52.25 -5.04 -12.10
N LEU A 58 52.63 -5.28 -10.84
CA LEU A 58 51.74 -5.14 -9.67
C LEU A 58 51.23 -3.71 -9.48
N SER A 59 52.08 -2.69 -9.67
CA SER A 59 51.65 -1.29 -9.54
C SER A 59 50.71 -0.85 -10.67
N GLN A 60 50.91 -1.34 -11.90
CA GLN A 60 50.00 -1.07 -13.01
C GLN A 60 48.64 -1.73 -12.81
N ILE A 61 48.60 -2.97 -12.32
CA ILE A 61 47.34 -3.66 -11.96
C ILE A 61 46.64 -2.91 -10.82
N ALA A 62 47.35 -2.57 -9.75
CA ALA A 62 46.78 -1.85 -8.60
C ALA A 62 46.19 -0.48 -8.98
N SER A 63 46.86 0.29 -9.86
CA SER A 63 46.40 1.63 -10.24
C SER A 63 45.05 1.65 -10.99
N ARG A 64 44.74 0.61 -11.78
CA ARG A 64 43.47 0.52 -12.53
C ARG A 64 42.32 0.06 -11.65
N GLU A 65 42.56 -0.90 -10.77
CA GLU A 65 41.58 -1.37 -9.79
C GLU A 65 41.13 -0.20 -8.87
N ILE A 66 42.08 0.65 -8.43
CA ILE A 66 41.77 1.82 -7.60
C ILE A 66 40.77 2.78 -8.27
N VAL A 67 40.93 3.07 -9.57
CA VAL A 67 40.04 4.00 -10.30
C VAL A 67 38.61 3.44 -10.42
N GLN A 68 38.46 2.14 -10.70
CA GLN A 68 37.13 1.52 -10.78
C GLN A 68 36.42 1.53 -9.44
N ILE A 69 37.16 1.33 -8.35
CA ILE A 69 36.63 1.35 -6.99
C ILE A 69 36.18 2.76 -6.59
N GLU A 70 36.96 3.79 -6.94
CA GLU A 70 36.61 5.19 -6.64
C GLU A 70 35.29 5.58 -7.32
N GLU A 71 35.12 5.25 -8.62
CA GLU A 71 33.87 5.51 -9.33
C GLU A 71 32.69 4.75 -8.73
N ALA A 72 32.89 3.49 -8.35
CA ALA A 72 31.85 2.67 -7.73
C ALA A 72 31.42 3.26 -6.37
N LEU A 73 32.37 3.73 -5.56
CA LEU A 73 32.10 4.34 -4.26
C LEU A 73 31.29 5.64 -4.41
N ILE A 74 31.64 6.49 -5.38
CA ILE A 74 30.91 7.73 -5.67
C ILE A 74 29.46 7.41 -6.08
N LEU A 75 29.28 6.48 -7.02
CA LEU A 75 27.96 6.11 -7.50
C LEU A 75 27.09 5.49 -6.39
N THR A 76 27.64 4.56 -5.60
CA THR A 76 26.94 3.96 -4.46
C THR A 76 26.56 5.00 -3.41
N SER A 77 27.43 5.99 -3.15
CA SER A 77 27.11 7.10 -2.25
C SER A 77 25.94 7.94 -2.75
N ILE A 78 25.89 8.26 -4.05
CA ILE A 78 24.77 9.00 -4.66
C ILE A 78 23.47 8.20 -4.54
N ILE A 79 23.48 6.92 -4.91
CA ILE A 79 22.32 6.02 -4.80
C ILE A 79 21.84 5.97 -3.34
N GLY A 80 22.78 5.89 -2.40
CA GLY A 80 22.54 5.93 -0.97
C GLY A 80 21.78 7.16 -0.49
N VAL A 81 22.25 8.35 -0.87
CA VAL A 81 21.60 9.61 -0.52
C VAL A 81 20.18 9.65 -1.09
N VAL A 82 19.98 9.25 -2.34
CA VAL A 82 18.64 9.20 -2.96
C VAL A 82 17.74 8.20 -2.22
N ASN A 83 18.28 7.06 -1.80
CA ASN A 83 17.55 6.07 -1.00
C ASN A 83 17.10 6.65 0.35
N ILE A 84 17.99 7.33 1.08
CA ILE A 84 17.66 8.00 2.35
C ILE A 84 16.54 9.03 2.13
N ILE A 85 16.61 9.83 1.07
CA ILE A 85 15.56 10.80 0.73
C ILE A 85 14.22 10.09 0.53
N GLY A 86 14.20 8.99 -0.23
CA GLY A 86 13.01 8.15 -0.43
C GLY A 86 12.42 7.66 0.90
N MET A 87 13.27 7.17 1.80
CA MET A 87 12.85 6.68 3.12
C MET A 87 12.35 7.78 4.05
N ILE A 88 12.92 9.00 3.99
CA ILE A 88 12.41 10.17 4.73
C ILE A 88 11.01 10.53 4.24
N VAL A 89 10.79 10.50 2.93
CA VAL A 89 9.48 10.76 2.33
C VAL A 89 8.45 9.70 2.75
N LEU A 90 8.82 8.42 2.72
CA LEU A 90 7.97 7.32 3.21
C LEU A 90 7.62 7.49 4.69
N ARG A 91 8.61 7.73 5.54
CA ARG A 91 8.42 8.01 6.97
C ARG A 91 7.41 9.14 7.17
N GLY A 92 7.54 10.23 6.42
CA GLY A 92 6.60 11.35 6.43
C GLY A 92 5.17 10.92 6.08
N GLY A 93 5.01 10.12 5.04
CA GLY A 93 3.71 9.56 4.64
C GLY A 93 3.08 8.69 5.72
N PHE A 94 3.83 7.74 6.28
CA PHE A 94 3.36 6.87 7.37
C PHE A 94 2.97 7.65 8.62
N ASN A 95 3.77 8.65 9.03
CA ASN A 95 3.49 9.46 10.21
C ASN A 95 2.24 10.35 10.06
N VAL A 96 1.94 10.79 8.83
CA VAL A 96 0.69 11.52 8.55
C VAL A 96 -0.50 10.56 8.60
N LEU A 97 -0.41 9.41 7.93
CA LEU A 97 -1.49 8.43 7.89
C LEU A 97 -1.75 7.78 9.25
N SER A 98 -0.73 7.60 10.09
CA SER A 98 -0.93 7.04 11.42
C SER A 98 -1.83 7.92 12.28
N LYS A 99 -1.68 9.24 12.17
CA LYS A 99 -2.46 10.23 12.93
C LYS A 99 -3.87 10.43 12.42
N VAL A 100 -4.10 10.17 11.12
CA VAL A 100 -5.37 10.52 10.45
C VAL A 100 -6.24 9.30 10.20
N VAL A 101 -5.65 8.13 9.97
CA VAL A 101 -6.37 6.92 9.57
C VAL A 101 -6.32 5.86 10.68
N SER A 102 -5.12 5.43 11.07
CA SER A 102 -4.96 4.39 12.08
C SER A 102 -3.54 4.39 12.64
N ASP A 103 -3.40 4.46 13.96
CA ASP A 103 -2.10 4.42 14.66
C ASP A 103 -1.24 3.21 14.26
N ASN A 104 -1.90 2.10 13.91
CA ASN A 104 -1.25 0.88 13.46
C ASN A 104 -0.42 1.05 12.18
N ILE A 105 -0.71 2.04 11.34
CA ILE A 105 0.08 2.34 10.13
C ILE A 105 1.48 2.87 10.50
N GLY A 106 1.63 3.45 11.70
CA GLY A 106 2.88 4.07 12.17
C GLY A 106 4.08 3.10 12.22
N ILE A 107 3.85 1.79 12.24
CA ILE A 107 4.92 0.78 12.20
C ILE A 107 5.82 0.91 10.96
N GLY A 108 5.28 1.36 9.82
CA GLY A 108 6.04 1.62 8.61
C GLY A 108 7.02 2.80 8.76
N SER A 109 6.68 3.79 9.59
CA SER A 109 7.60 4.89 9.94
C SER A 109 8.78 4.36 10.74
N THR A 110 8.56 3.46 11.70
CA THR A 110 9.63 2.81 12.45
C THR A 110 10.55 2.01 11.54
N GLY A 111 9.97 1.19 10.63
CA GLY A 111 10.75 0.46 9.63
C GLY A 111 11.60 1.38 8.74
N SER A 112 11.02 2.53 8.34
CA SER A 112 11.74 3.53 7.55
C SER A 112 12.94 4.14 8.30
N ILE A 113 12.80 4.37 9.62
CA ILE A 113 13.90 4.88 10.46
C ILE A 113 15.04 3.87 10.57
N LEU A 114 14.71 2.59 10.79
CA LEU A 114 15.73 1.54 10.86
C LEU A 114 16.54 1.45 9.56
N TYR A 115 15.86 1.58 8.42
CA TYR A 115 16.52 1.61 7.11
C TYR A 115 17.41 2.84 6.93
N ILE A 116 16.98 4.02 7.40
CA ILE A 116 17.80 5.24 7.35
C ILE A 116 19.08 5.08 8.18
N ILE A 117 19.00 4.40 9.32
CA ILE A 117 20.15 4.16 10.21
C ILE A 117 21.05 3.04 9.67
N SER A 118 20.49 2.01 9.03
CA SER A 118 21.28 0.89 8.50
C SER A 118 22.25 1.36 7.42
N PHE A 119 21.83 2.29 6.55
CA PHE A 119 22.65 2.74 5.43
C PHE A 119 24.03 3.32 5.80
N PRO A 120 24.16 4.32 6.70
CA PRO A 120 25.47 4.83 7.11
C PRO A 120 26.29 3.80 7.88
N LEU A 121 25.65 2.89 8.63
CA LEU A 121 26.36 1.78 9.29
C LEU A 121 26.98 0.83 8.27
N GLY A 122 26.26 0.55 7.18
CA GLY A 122 26.76 -0.26 6.07
C GLY A 122 27.97 0.38 5.40
N ILE A 123 27.90 1.67 5.05
CA ILE A 123 29.05 2.40 4.49
C ILE A 123 30.28 2.29 5.41
N ILE A 124 30.10 2.51 6.72
CA ILE A 124 31.21 2.40 7.68
C ILE A 124 31.80 0.98 7.68
N GLY A 125 30.94 -0.05 7.70
CA GLY A 125 31.37 -1.45 7.65
C GLY A 125 32.13 -1.78 6.37
N GLU A 126 31.57 -1.43 5.21
CA GLU A 126 32.15 -1.67 3.89
C GLU A 126 33.50 -0.96 3.74
N VAL A 127 33.63 0.30 4.16
CA VAL A 127 34.90 1.05 4.08
C VAL A 127 35.98 0.41 4.95
N ILE A 128 35.64 -0.04 6.18
CA ILE A 128 36.60 -0.72 7.05
C ILE A 128 37.03 -2.07 6.44
N LEU A 129 36.08 -2.86 5.94
CA LEU A 129 36.37 -4.15 5.31
C LEU A 129 37.22 -3.97 4.04
N PHE A 130 36.89 -2.97 3.24
CA PHE A 130 37.65 -2.62 2.04
C PHE A 130 39.10 -2.21 2.37
N TYR A 131 39.29 -1.33 3.35
CA TYR A 131 40.64 -0.95 3.82
C TYR A 131 41.41 -2.16 4.38
N SER A 132 40.73 -3.05 5.10
CA SER A 132 41.32 -4.28 5.63
C SER A 132 41.82 -5.20 4.52
N PHE A 133 41.04 -5.32 3.45
CA PHE A 133 41.41 -6.09 2.27
C PHE A 133 42.64 -5.52 1.57
N LEU A 134 42.67 -4.20 1.32
CA LEU A 134 43.80 -3.53 0.67
C LEU A 134 45.10 -3.60 1.50
N SER A 135 44.98 -3.47 2.81
CA SER A 135 46.15 -3.52 3.72
C SER A 135 46.63 -4.94 4.02
N LEU A 136 45.93 -5.97 3.53
CA LEU A 136 46.15 -7.39 3.88
C LEU A 136 46.18 -7.62 5.40
N ASN A 137 45.52 -6.75 6.16
CA ASN A 137 45.50 -6.80 7.62
C ASN A 137 44.23 -7.51 8.10
N PHE A 138 44.36 -8.80 8.37
CA PHE A 138 43.23 -9.62 8.81
C PHE A 138 42.65 -9.17 10.17
N SER A 139 43.40 -8.43 10.99
CA SER A 139 42.89 -7.97 12.30
C SER A 139 41.78 -6.92 12.15
N THR A 140 41.84 -6.05 11.15
CA THR A 140 40.84 -5.00 10.92
C THR A 140 39.54 -5.54 10.34
N ILE A 141 39.56 -6.74 9.74
CA ILE A 141 38.35 -7.46 9.30
C ILE A 141 37.41 -7.72 10.49
N PHE A 142 37.95 -8.10 11.65
CA PHE A 142 37.16 -8.34 12.86
C PHE A 142 36.48 -7.07 13.39
N ILE A 143 36.97 -5.89 13.03
CA ILE A 143 36.37 -4.60 13.40
C ILE A 143 35.20 -4.26 12.47
N GLY A 144 35.32 -4.53 11.16
CA GLY A 144 34.28 -4.23 10.17
C GLY A 144 33.09 -5.20 10.19
N LEU A 145 33.32 -6.46 10.57
CA LEU A 145 32.32 -7.52 10.57
C LEU A 145 31.09 -7.21 11.46
N PRO A 146 31.25 -6.71 12.71
CA PRO A 146 30.13 -6.31 13.55
C PRO A 146 29.23 -5.22 12.94
N PHE A 147 29.80 -4.23 12.26
CA PHE A 147 29.02 -3.17 11.60
C PHE A 147 28.17 -3.72 10.46
N SER A 148 28.77 -4.57 9.62
CA SER A 148 28.08 -5.20 8.49
C SER A 148 26.98 -6.15 8.98
N PHE A 149 27.22 -6.87 10.07
CA PHE A 149 26.22 -7.75 10.67
C PHE A 149 25.05 -6.94 11.29
N LEU A 150 25.36 -5.84 11.96
CA LEU A 150 24.34 -4.95 12.52
C LEU A 150 23.50 -4.30 11.43
N GLU A 151 24.12 -3.86 10.33
CA GLU A 151 23.41 -3.37 9.15
C GLU A 151 22.40 -4.40 8.64
N LEU A 152 22.84 -5.64 8.43
CA LEU A 152 21.99 -6.71 7.90
C LEU A 152 20.75 -6.93 8.79
N ILE A 153 20.94 -6.93 10.11
CA ILE A 153 19.83 -7.07 11.07
C ILE A 153 18.88 -5.88 10.97
N LEU A 154 19.40 -4.65 10.96
CA LEU A 154 18.58 -3.44 10.89
C LEU A 154 17.82 -3.35 9.57
N LEU A 155 18.45 -3.74 8.47
CA LEU A 155 17.85 -3.80 7.14
C LEU A 155 16.72 -4.85 7.08
N LEU A 156 16.95 -6.03 7.66
CA LEU A 156 15.95 -7.10 7.74
C LEU A 156 14.73 -6.68 8.57
N ILE A 157 14.95 -6.19 9.79
CA ILE A 157 13.86 -5.74 10.66
C ILE A 157 13.16 -4.53 10.03
N GLY A 158 13.93 -3.57 9.49
CA GLY A 158 13.43 -2.38 8.83
C GLY A 158 12.52 -2.69 7.64
N SER A 159 12.93 -3.62 6.77
CA SER A 159 12.14 -4.05 5.61
C SER A 159 10.86 -4.78 6.01
N ILE A 160 10.91 -5.66 7.02
CA ILE A 160 9.71 -6.33 7.54
C ILE A 160 8.71 -5.31 8.11
N LEU A 161 9.17 -4.38 8.96
CA LEU A 161 8.30 -3.37 9.55
C LEU A 161 7.73 -2.41 8.50
N LEU A 162 8.54 -2.04 7.51
CA LEU A 162 8.11 -1.24 6.37
C LEU A 162 7.01 -1.97 5.59
N GLY A 163 7.23 -3.24 5.23
CA GLY A 163 6.28 -4.08 4.53
C GLY A 163 4.96 -4.25 5.28
N ILE A 164 5.02 -4.49 6.60
CA ILE A 164 3.83 -4.54 7.46
C ILE A 164 3.10 -3.19 7.46
N GLY A 165 3.83 -2.07 7.52
CA GLY A 165 3.27 -0.72 7.42
C GLY A 165 2.48 -0.52 6.13
N VAL A 166 3.06 -0.91 4.99
CA VAL A 166 2.39 -0.86 3.68
C VAL A 166 1.18 -1.77 3.62
N TYR A 167 1.31 -3.01 4.10
CA TYR A 167 0.20 -3.95 4.14
C TYR A 167 -1.00 -3.39 4.93
N ARG A 168 -0.73 -2.75 6.08
CA ARG A 168 -1.75 -2.10 6.90
C ARG A 168 -2.42 -0.96 6.15
N VAL A 169 -1.65 -0.11 5.44
CA VAL A 169 -2.23 0.91 4.55
C VAL A 169 -3.17 0.24 3.54
N GLY A 170 -2.73 -0.79 2.83
CA GLY A 170 -3.58 -1.52 1.88
C GLY A 170 -4.85 -2.11 2.51
N ARG A 171 -4.78 -2.54 3.78
CA ARG A 171 -5.94 -3.05 4.52
C ARG A 171 -6.93 -1.94 4.84
N GLU A 172 -6.49 -0.82 5.42
CA GLU A 172 -7.40 0.30 5.77
C GLU A 172 -8.09 0.87 4.52
N TYR A 173 -7.35 0.94 3.41
CA TYR A 173 -7.89 1.40 2.13
C TYR A 173 -8.59 0.32 1.29
N ASN A 174 -8.68 -0.91 1.78
CA ASN A 174 -9.21 -2.08 1.05
C ASN A 174 -8.62 -2.24 -0.36
N ASN A 175 -7.32 -2.00 -0.54
CA ASN A 175 -6.62 -2.12 -1.81
C ASN A 175 -5.71 -3.37 -1.81
N THR A 176 -6.02 -4.33 -2.68
CA THR A 176 -5.29 -5.61 -2.79
C THR A 176 -3.87 -5.42 -3.31
N LEU A 177 -3.62 -4.51 -4.25
CA LEU A 177 -2.28 -4.26 -4.79
C LEU A 177 -1.34 -3.72 -3.71
N VAL A 178 -1.81 -2.79 -2.87
CA VAL A 178 -1.01 -2.27 -1.75
C VAL A 178 -0.78 -3.35 -0.69
N LYS A 179 -1.78 -4.20 -0.40
CA LYS A 179 -1.61 -5.35 0.51
C LYS A 179 -0.51 -6.31 0.02
N VAL A 180 -0.60 -6.75 -1.23
CA VAL A 180 0.40 -7.65 -1.83
C VAL A 180 1.76 -6.94 -1.91
N GLY A 181 1.78 -5.67 -2.32
CA GLY A 181 3.00 -4.86 -2.37
C GLY A 181 3.73 -4.81 -1.02
N GLY A 182 3.00 -4.62 0.08
CA GLY A 182 3.58 -4.65 1.43
C GLY A 182 4.17 -6.00 1.83
N ILE A 183 3.51 -7.11 1.48
CA ILE A 183 4.05 -8.46 1.73
C ILE A 183 5.34 -8.67 0.94
N LEU A 184 5.39 -8.25 -0.32
CA LEU A 184 6.58 -8.37 -1.16
C LEU A 184 7.72 -7.47 -0.67
N ILE A 185 7.43 -6.28 -0.13
CA ILE A 185 8.44 -5.40 0.48
C ILE A 185 9.09 -6.04 1.72
N ALA A 186 8.31 -6.78 2.52
CA ALA A 186 8.85 -7.49 3.68
C ALA A 186 9.85 -8.60 3.29
N ILE A 187 9.81 -9.06 2.04
CA ILE A 187 10.75 -10.04 1.49
C ILE A 187 11.80 -9.27 0.68
N ILE A 188 13.00 -9.09 1.24
CA ILE A 188 14.07 -8.23 0.68
C ILE A 188 14.29 -8.45 -0.83
N ILE A 189 14.35 -9.71 -1.28
CA ILE A 189 14.60 -10.07 -2.69
C ILE A 189 13.46 -9.60 -3.62
N LEU A 190 12.23 -9.50 -3.11
CA LEU A 190 11.04 -9.09 -3.87
C LEU A 190 10.66 -7.62 -3.64
N ALA A 191 11.47 -6.87 -2.86
CA ALA A 191 11.13 -5.52 -2.45
C ALA A 191 10.95 -4.55 -3.63
N PHE A 192 11.70 -4.74 -4.72
CA PHE A 192 11.54 -3.97 -5.95
C PHE A 192 10.13 -4.12 -6.55
N ILE A 193 9.66 -5.37 -6.70
CA ILE A 193 8.32 -5.67 -7.22
C ILE A 193 7.27 -5.12 -6.26
N GLY A 194 7.49 -5.30 -4.95
CA GLY A 194 6.60 -4.78 -3.93
C GLY A 194 6.47 -3.26 -3.95
N ALA A 195 7.56 -2.53 -4.21
CA ALA A 195 7.56 -1.08 -4.36
C ALA A 195 6.73 -0.63 -5.58
N ILE A 196 6.84 -1.32 -6.72
CA ILE A 196 6.03 -1.06 -7.92
C ILE A 196 4.55 -1.25 -7.64
N LEU A 197 4.15 -2.39 -7.06
CA LEU A 197 2.74 -2.66 -6.75
C LEU A 197 2.18 -1.66 -5.75
N SER A 198 2.98 -1.28 -4.75
CA SER A 198 2.59 -0.27 -3.77
C SER A 198 2.40 1.10 -4.41
N TYR A 199 3.31 1.52 -5.31
CA TYR A 199 3.20 2.77 -6.06
C TYR A 199 1.92 2.82 -6.91
N ILE A 200 1.66 1.76 -7.68
CA ILE A 200 0.48 1.67 -8.55
C ILE A 200 -0.80 1.62 -7.70
N GLY A 201 -0.82 0.76 -6.68
CA GLY A 201 -1.96 0.57 -5.79
C GLY A 201 -2.35 1.85 -5.06
N LEU A 202 -1.38 2.59 -4.52
CA LEU A 202 -1.62 3.88 -3.87
C LEU A 202 -2.18 4.94 -4.83
N GLY A 203 -1.90 4.84 -6.13
CA GLY A 203 -2.50 5.70 -7.15
C GLY A 203 -4.00 5.51 -7.35
N GLN A 204 -4.55 4.36 -6.92
CA GLN A 204 -5.97 4.01 -7.05
C GLN A 204 -6.76 4.23 -5.76
N VAL A 205 -6.08 4.54 -4.65
CA VAL A 205 -6.70 4.73 -3.35
C VAL A 205 -7.45 6.06 -3.32
N LYS A 206 -8.71 6.01 -2.86
CA LYS A 206 -9.51 7.20 -2.52
C LYS A 206 -9.46 7.42 -1.01
N PRO A 207 -9.45 8.68 -0.54
CA PRO A 207 -9.50 8.98 0.89
C PRO A 207 -10.67 8.28 1.57
N ILE A 208 -10.45 7.73 2.77
CA ILE A 208 -11.48 7.10 3.58
C ILE A 208 -12.54 8.14 3.97
N SER A 209 -12.15 9.40 4.10
CA SER A 209 -13.06 10.53 4.33
C SER A 209 -14.07 10.75 3.17
N GLU A 210 -13.81 10.21 1.97
CA GLU A 210 -14.76 10.20 0.85
C GLU A 210 -15.68 8.97 0.84
N ARG A 211 -15.42 7.96 1.68
CA ARG A 211 -16.45 6.96 2.06
C ARG A 211 -17.39 7.67 3.02
N GLN A 212 -18.34 8.44 2.48
CA GLN A 212 -19.42 9.04 3.27
C GLN A 212 -19.96 7.98 4.23
N ASN A 213 -20.17 8.35 5.51
CA ASN A 213 -20.94 7.53 6.43
C ASN A 213 -22.37 7.49 5.88
N VAL A 214 -22.64 6.47 5.05
CA VAL A 214 -23.92 6.27 4.39
C VAL A 214 -24.91 5.88 5.46
N GLN A 215 -25.69 6.86 5.90
CA GLN A 215 -26.86 6.65 6.74
C GLN A 215 -28.07 6.46 5.84
N ILE A 216 -28.67 5.28 5.91
CA ILE A 216 -29.96 4.95 5.33
C ILE A 216 -30.78 4.30 6.43
N TYR A 217 -31.94 4.86 6.76
CA TYR A 217 -32.79 4.34 7.84
C TYR A 217 -34.29 4.62 7.57
N PRO A 218 -35.18 3.77 8.08
CA PRO A 218 -36.62 3.98 7.97
C PRO A 218 -37.08 5.22 8.73
N VAL A 219 -38.04 5.94 8.14
CA VAL A 219 -38.71 7.06 8.78
C VAL A 219 -40.15 6.66 9.06
N GLY A 220 -40.45 6.37 10.32
CA GLY A 220 -41.79 5.97 10.76
C GLY A 220 -42.15 4.52 10.39
N GLN A 221 -43.45 4.25 10.35
CA GLN A 221 -44.01 2.94 10.06
C GLN A 221 -44.68 2.94 8.69
N GLY A 222 -44.42 1.90 7.91
CA GLY A 222 -45.05 1.67 6.63
C GLY A 222 -46.48 1.13 6.73
N VAL A 223 -47.15 1.08 5.58
CA VAL A 223 -48.47 0.47 5.44
C VAL A 223 -48.47 -0.45 4.22
N ILE A 224 -48.93 -1.69 4.40
CA ILE A 224 -49.21 -2.65 3.33
C ILE A 224 -50.73 -2.70 3.15
N ARG A 225 -51.21 -2.55 1.91
CA ARG A 225 -52.63 -2.60 1.55
C ARG A 225 -52.99 -3.95 0.93
N ARG A 226 -54.30 -4.25 0.88
CA ARG A 226 -54.86 -5.49 0.31
C ARG A 226 -54.61 -5.67 -1.19
N ASP A 227 -54.29 -4.60 -1.90
CA ASP A 227 -53.87 -4.65 -3.30
C ASP A 227 -52.38 -5.05 -3.47
N GLY A 228 -51.68 -5.37 -2.38
CA GLY A 228 -50.27 -5.74 -2.38
C GLY A 228 -49.33 -4.53 -2.42
N SER A 229 -49.85 -3.30 -2.47
CA SER A 229 -49.04 -2.09 -2.43
C SER A 229 -48.57 -1.79 -1.00
N ALA A 230 -47.27 -1.61 -0.83
CA ALA A 230 -46.68 -1.16 0.43
C ALA A 230 -46.08 0.24 0.25
N LYS A 231 -46.44 1.16 1.14
CA LYS A 231 -45.87 2.51 1.21
C LYS A 231 -44.99 2.64 2.44
N ILE A 232 -43.77 3.10 2.23
CA ILE A 232 -42.77 3.35 3.28
C ILE A 232 -42.03 4.65 3.03
N VAL A 233 -41.41 5.21 4.08
CA VAL A 233 -40.52 6.36 3.95
C VAL A 233 -39.13 5.99 4.47
N ILE A 234 -38.09 6.33 3.71
CA ILE A 234 -36.69 6.07 4.07
C ILE A 234 -35.89 7.35 3.92
N TYR A 235 -35.10 7.69 4.92
CA TYR A 235 -34.10 8.73 4.81
C TYR A 235 -32.83 8.14 4.20
N SER A 236 -32.24 8.85 3.23
CA SER A 236 -30.91 8.56 2.69
C SER A 236 -30.01 9.78 2.75
N SER A 237 -28.81 9.61 3.28
CA SER A 237 -27.77 10.65 3.29
C SER A 237 -27.04 10.80 1.94
N THR A 238 -27.25 9.89 0.99
CA THR A 238 -26.61 9.90 -0.34
C THR A 238 -27.54 9.34 -1.42
N THR A 239 -27.15 9.40 -2.68
CA THR A 239 -27.89 8.75 -3.78
C THR A 239 -27.65 7.24 -3.76
N ALA A 240 -28.71 6.44 -3.87
CA ALA A 240 -28.64 4.99 -3.79
C ALA A 240 -29.69 4.31 -4.68
N THR A 241 -29.55 3.01 -4.94
CA THR A 241 -30.48 2.25 -5.81
C THR A 241 -31.10 1.10 -5.02
N ILE A 242 -32.41 0.95 -5.02
CA ILE A 242 -33.09 -0.19 -4.41
C ILE A 242 -33.12 -1.35 -5.42
N PHE A 243 -32.50 -2.48 -5.11
CA PHE A 243 -32.56 -3.66 -5.97
C PHE A 243 -33.84 -4.46 -5.77
N SER A 244 -34.23 -4.70 -4.52
CA SER A 244 -35.35 -5.59 -4.21
C SER A 244 -35.94 -5.30 -2.84
N ALA A 245 -37.19 -5.74 -2.66
CA ALA A 245 -37.85 -5.77 -1.36
C ALA A 245 -38.37 -7.19 -1.07
N LYS A 246 -38.35 -7.59 0.19
CA LYS A 246 -39.01 -8.81 0.68
C LYS A 246 -39.71 -8.58 2.00
N ILE A 247 -40.73 -9.40 2.30
CA ILE A 247 -41.37 -9.43 3.62
C ILE A 247 -40.78 -10.59 4.41
N GLU A 248 -40.12 -10.28 5.54
CA GLU A 248 -39.49 -11.31 6.38
C GLU A 248 -40.50 -12.31 6.93
N GLY A 249 -40.08 -13.58 7.03
CA GLY A 249 -40.96 -14.67 7.46
C GLY A 249 -41.91 -15.19 6.38
N THR A 250 -41.85 -14.67 5.16
CA THR A 250 -42.68 -15.10 4.03
C THR A 250 -41.83 -15.44 2.80
N LYS A 251 -42.46 -15.96 1.73
CA LYS A 251 -41.83 -16.13 0.40
C LYS A 251 -41.99 -14.91 -0.50
N LEU A 252 -42.51 -13.80 0.03
CA LEU A 252 -42.87 -12.62 -0.75
C LEU A 252 -41.65 -11.75 -0.98
N PHE A 253 -41.23 -11.67 -2.25
CA PHE A 253 -40.18 -10.78 -2.73
C PHE A 253 -40.61 -10.11 -4.03
N THR A 254 -40.06 -8.94 -4.32
CA THR A 254 -40.38 -8.18 -5.53
C THR A 254 -39.24 -7.26 -5.94
N PHE A 255 -39.20 -6.96 -7.23
CA PHE A 255 -38.35 -5.93 -7.84
C PHE A 255 -39.16 -4.68 -8.23
N LYS A 256 -40.49 -4.72 -8.04
CA LYS A 256 -41.41 -3.63 -8.39
C LYS A 256 -41.38 -2.57 -7.27
N VAL A 257 -40.37 -1.69 -7.34
CA VAL A 257 -40.16 -0.58 -6.39
C VAL A 257 -40.18 0.74 -7.15
N ASN A 258 -40.90 1.75 -6.63
CA ASN A 258 -40.96 3.08 -7.22
C ASN A 258 -40.93 4.19 -6.15
N PRO A 259 -39.98 5.13 -6.20
CA PRO A 259 -38.84 5.19 -7.12
C PRO A 259 -37.78 4.14 -6.77
N VAL A 260 -37.05 3.66 -7.78
CA VAL A 260 -35.89 2.76 -7.61
C VAL A 260 -34.68 3.51 -7.07
N ASN A 261 -34.51 4.78 -7.45
CA ASN A 261 -33.38 5.61 -7.04
C ASN A 261 -33.75 6.48 -5.83
N LEU A 262 -33.00 6.33 -4.75
CA LEU A 262 -33.06 7.20 -3.58
C LEU A 262 -32.28 8.49 -3.84
N GLN A 263 -32.87 9.61 -3.47
CA GLN A 263 -32.23 10.92 -3.41
C GLN A 263 -31.82 11.24 -1.97
N HIS A 264 -30.95 12.25 -1.82
CA HIS A 264 -30.61 12.77 -0.51
C HIS A 264 -31.88 13.32 0.19
N GLY A 265 -32.11 12.91 1.44
CA GLY A 265 -33.29 13.26 2.24
C GLY A 265 -34.30 12.12 2.39
N ASN A 266 -35.56 12.47 2.67
CA ASN A 266 -36.66 11.51 2.82
C ASN A 266 -37.21 11.10 1.45
N ASN A 267 -37.35 9.79 1.23
CA ASN A 267 -37.87 9.20 0.01
C ASN A 267 -39.14 8.41 0.36
N GLU A 268 -40.27 8.77 -0.25
CA GLU A 268 -41.49 7.95 -0.19
C GLU A 268 -41.41 6.88 -1.28
N ILE A 269 -41.48 5.62 -0.87
CA ILE A 269 -41.27 4.46 -1.73
C ILE A 269 -42.56 3.63 -1.73
N THR A 270 -43.02 3.30 -2.92
CA THR A 270 -44.12 2.35 -3.15
C THR A 270 -43.55 1.05 -3.68
N ILE A 271 -43.92 -0.07 -3.06
CA ILE A 271 -43.46 -1.42 -3.38
C ILE A 271 -44.68 -2.26 -3.73
N GLN A 272 -44.65 -3.02 -4.82
CA GLN A 272 -45.76 -3.87 -5.23
C GLN A 272 -45.42 -5.36 -5.02
N PHE A 273 -46.14 -6.01 -4.10
CA PHE A 273 -46.13 -7.46 -3.93
C PHE A 273 -47.30 -8.09 -4.70
N ASP A 274 -47.08 -9.27 -5.30
CA ASP A 274 -48.07 -9.88 -6.20
C ASP A 274 -49.10 -10.77 -5.48
N ASP A 275 -48.71 -11.45 -4.40
CA ASP A 275 -49.59 -12.29 -3.59
C ASP A 275 -49.35 -11.99 -2.11
N ILE A 276 -50.35 -11.46 -1.40
CA ILE A 276 -50.25 -11.15 0.03
C ILE A 276 -51.26 -11.95 0.87
N SER A 277 -51.81 -13.02 0.29
CA SER A 277 -52.81 -13.88 0.94
C SER A 277 -52.31 -14.53 2.24
N SER A 278 -50.98 -14.65 2.41
CA SER A 278 -50.36 -15.20 3.61
C SER A 278 -50.23 -14.20 4.79
N LEU A 279 -50.58 -12.92 4.59
CA LEU A 279 -50.44 -11.90 5.63
C LEU A 279 -51.69 -11.84 6.52
N VAL A 280 -51.47 -11.65 7.82
CA VAL A 280 -52.54 -11.53 8.82
C VAL A 280 -52.91 -10.06 8.98
N GLU A 281 -54.18 -9.71 8.79
CA GLU A 281 -54.66 -8.32 8.93
C GLU A 281 -54.31 -7.73 10.31
N ASN A 282 -53.97 -6.44 10.33
CA ASN A 282 -53.53 -5.68 11.51
C ASN A 282 -52.24 -6.20 12.17
N SER A 283 -51.52 -7.12 11.54
CA SER A 283 -50.20 -7.53 12.00
C SER A 283 -49.10 -6.58 11.49
N THR A 284 -48.02 -6.44 12.28
CA THR A 284 -46.82 -5.73 11.84
C THR A 284 -45.90 -6.72 11.12
N CYS A 285 -45.51 -6.38 9.90
CA CYS A 285 -44.55 -7.10 9.08
C CYS A 285 -43.23 -6.30 8.98
N ILE A 286 -42.12 -6.99 8.75
CA ILE A 286 -40.83 -6.35 8.46
C ILE A 286 -40.56 -6.46 6.95
N ILE A 287 -40.47 -5.31 6.29
CA ILE A 287 -40.04 -5.21 4.90
C ILE A 287 -38.53 -4.97 4.89
N THR A 288 -37.78 -5.87 4.28
CA THR A 288 -36.33 -5.73 4.09
C THR A 288 -36.05 -5.31 2.66
N LEU A 289 -35.38 -4.18 2.50
CA LEU A 289 -34.92 -3.66 1.21
C LEU A 289 -33.44 -3.94 1.04
N ILE A 290 -33.04 -4.33 -0.16
CA ILE A 290 -31.63 -4.42 -0.53
C ILE A 290 -31.28 -3.17 -1.32
N VAL A 291 -30.46 -2.31 -0.72
CA VAL A 291 -30.07 -1.02 -1.29
C VAL A 291 -28.60 -1.05 -1.70
N ASP A 292 -28.27 -0.68 -2.93
CA ASP A 292 -26.91 -0.52 -3.40
C ASP A 292 -26.43 0.91 -3.26
N VAL A 293 -25.25 1.05 -2.64
CA VAL A 293 -24.59 2.33 -2.46
C VAL A 293 -23.15 2.21 -2.96
N GLY A 294 -22.96 2.54 -4.24
CA GLY A 294 -21.64 2.52 -4.87
C GLY A 294 -21.02 1.12 -4.94
N GLY A 295 -21.83 0.08 -5.15
CA GLY A 295 -21.40 -1.32 -5.24
C GLY A 295 -21.45 -2.10 -3.92
N ASN A 296 -21.92 -1.48 -2.82
CA ASN A 296 -22.14 -2.15 -1.55
C ASN A 296 -23.64 -2.33 -1.28
N SER A 297 -24.08 -3.57 -1.14
CA SER A 297 -25.46 -3.90 -0.78
C SER A 297 -25.69 -3.81 0.73
N ILE A 298 -26.65 -2.97 1.13
CA ILE A 298 -27.04 -2.72 2.51
C ILE A 298 -28.50 -3.14 2.71
N PRO A 299 -28.80 -4.07 3.64
CA PRO A 299 -30.18 -4.41 3.98
C PRO A 299 -30.79 -3.36 4.92
N ILE A 300 -31.98 -2.86 4.58
CA ILE A 300 -32.72 -1.89 5.38
C ILE A 300 -34.06 -2.49 5.79
N ASN A 301 -34.29 -2.60 7.10
CA ASN A 301 -35.50 -3.18 7.66
C ASN A 301 -36.49 -2.09 8.03
N VAL A 302 -37.73 -2.20 7.56
CA VAL A 302 -38.80 -1.23 7.79
C VAL A 302 -40.02 -1.96 8.34
N ASN A 303 -40.52 -1.51 9.49
CA ASN A 303 -41.77 -2.04 10.03
C ASN A 303 -42.95 -1.48 9.23
N ALA A 304 -43.89 -2.33 8.83
CA ALA A 304 -45.11 -1.94 8.13
C ALA A 304 -46.33 -2.67 8.69
N ILE A 305 -47.48 -2.00 8.79
CA ILE A 305 -48.74 -2.64 9.22
C ILE A 305 -49.50 -3.10 7.99
N TYR A 306 -49.92 -4.35 7.96
CA TYR A 306 -50.86 -4.82 6.96
C TYR A 306 -52.29 -4.40 7.32
N GLN A 307 -52.85 -3.46 6.55
CA GLN A 307 -54.22 -2.98 6.72
C GLN A 307 -55.13 -3.69 5.71
N GLY A 308 -55.92 -4.64 6.19
CA GLY A 308 -57.12 -5.06 5.48
C GLY A 308 -58.15 -3.94 5.62
N SER A 309 -58.54 -3.27 4.53
CA SER A 309 -59.60 -2.27 4.64
C SER A 309 -60.96 -2.97 4.84
N GLN A 310 -61.80 -2.31 5.63
CA GLN A 310 -63.26 -2.36 5.48
C GLN A 310 -63.66 -2.05 4.02
#